data_AF-A0A9Q0YPI7-F1
#
_entry.id   AF-A0A9Q0YPI7-F1
#
_cell.length_a   1.000
_cell.length_b   1.000
_cell.length_c   1.000
_cell.angle_alpha   90.00
_cell.angle_beta   90.00
_cell.angle_gamma   90.00
#
_symmetry.space_group_name_H-M   'P 1'
#
loop_
_entity.id
_entity.type
_entity.pdbx_description
1 polymer ?
#
loop_
_entity_poly.entity_id
_entity_poly.type
_entity_poly.pdbx_seq_one_letter_code
_entity_poly.pdbx_strand_id
1 'polypeptide(L)'
;MNEDTAVEALQDERRQLKELLEEKEAILRKLNLAKSYKEKNDLAELDVLTEKWRSACQEAIRQLYDILPEPKPTITEMIDSWKISHKMIRYDKEEESFY
;
A
#
# COMPACT_ATOMS: atom_id res chain seq x y z
N MET A 1 -9.07 49.74 40.40
CA MET A 1 -8.39 48.85 39.45
C MET A 1 -9.31 47.67 39.25
N ASN A 2 -10.07 47.71 38.18
CA ASN A 2 -11.50 47.37 38.21
C ASN A 2 -11.80 46.23 37.24
N GLU A 3 -12.85 45.48 37.55
CA GLU A 3 -13.30 44.20 36.96
C GLU A 3 -13.17 44.09 35.43
N ASP A 4 -13.27 45.19 34.67
CA ASP A 4 -13.07 45.22 33.21
C ASP A 4 -11.74 44.61 32.75
N THR A 5 -10.63 44.86 33.46
CA THR A 5 -9.31 44.31 33.08
C THR A 5 -9.23 42.80 33.31
N ALA A 6 -9.94 42.29 34.31
CA ALA A 6 -10.03 40.86 34.58
C ALA A 6 -10.96 40.15 33.58
N VAL A 7 -12.04 40.81 33.17
CA VAL A 7 -12.97 40.30 32.16
C VAL A 7 -12.29 40.23 30.78
N GLU A 8 -11.51 41.23 30.40
CA GLU A 8 -10.72 41.20 29.15
C GLU A 8 -9.68 40.07 29.14
N ALA A 9 -8.94 39.88 30.23
CA ALA A 9 -7.98 38.78 30.36
C ALA A 9 -8.65 37.40 30.23
N LEU A 10 -9.82 37.21 30.86
CA LEU A 10 -10.59 35.96 30.75
C LEU A 10 -11.15 35.74 29.34
N GLN A 11 -11.51 36.81 28.62
CA GLN A 11 -11.98 36.70 27.23
C GLN A 11 -10.85 36.32 26.28
N ASP A 12 -9.65 36.87 26.49
CA ASP A 12 -8.45 36.51 25.73
C ASP A 12 -8.02 35.05 25.99
N GLU A 13 -8.02 34.61 27.25
CA GLU A 13 -7.74 33.22 27.61
C GLU A 13 -8.77 32.27 26.97
N ARG A 14 -10.06 32.62 27.02
CA ARG A 14 -11.11 31.84 26.36
C ARG A 14 -10.91 31.77 24.83
N ARG A 15 -10.42 32.84 24.20
CA ARG A 15 -10.11 32.84 22.76
C ARG A 15 -8.95 31.90 22.45
N GLN A 16 -7.86 31.99 23.20
CA GLN A 16 -6.70 31.11 23.04
C GLN A 16 -7.05 29.63 23.25
N LEU A 17 -7.87 29.34 24.27
CA LEU A 17 -8.33 27.97 24.52
C LEU A 17 -9.21 27.43 23.39
N LYS A 18 -10.04 28.27 22.78
CA LYS A 18 -10.85 27.88 21.61
C LYS A 18 -9.98 27.60 20.39
N GLU A 19 -9.01 28.47 20.09
CA GLU A 19 -8.08 28.28 18.99
C GLU A 19 -7.27 26.98 19.17
N LEU A 20 -6.79 26.71 20.38
CA LEU A 20 -6.08 25.48 20.70
C LEU A 20 -6.99 24.25 20.54
N LEU A 21 -8.26 24.35 20.97
CA LEU A 21 -9.22 23.26 20.83
C LEU A 21 -9.47 22.93 19.35
N GLU A 22 -9.69 23.95 18.53
CA GLU A 22 -9.88 23.79 17.08
C GLU A 22 -8.66 23.16 16.40
N GLU A 23 -7.45 23.57 16.78
CA GLU A 23 -6.21 22.98 16.28
C GLU A 23 -6.10 21.50 16.65
N LYS A 24 -6.35 21.15 17.92
CA LYS A 24 -6.30 19.76 18.39
C LYS A 24 -7.35 18.90 17.72
N GLU A 25 -8.57 19.41 17.52
CA GLU A 25 -9.61 18.71 16.78
C GLU A 25 -9.21 18.48 15.31
N ALA A 26 -8.62 19.47 14.65
CA ALA A 26 -8.15 19.32 13.27
C ALA A 26 -7.05 18.25 13.15
N ILE A 27 -6.11 18.21 14.11
CA ILE A 27 -5.08 17.17 14.18
C ILE A 27 -5.73 15.79 14.39
N LEU A 28 -6.69 15.69 15.33
CA LEU A 28 -7.37 14.45 15.64
C LEU A 28 -8.16 13.91 14.43
N ARG A 29 -8.82 14.78 13.66
CA ARG A 29 -9.50 14.40 12.41
C ARG A 29 -8.52 13.82 11.39
N LYS A 30 -7.36 14.45 11.20
CA LYS A 30 -6.30 13.95 10.29
C LYS A 30 -5.76 12.59 10.73
N LEU A 31 -5.52 12.42 12.04
CA LEU A 31 -5.05 11.15 12.60
C LEU A 31 -6.07 10.04 12.46
N ASN A 32 -7.36 10.31 12.72
CA ASN A 32 -8.43 9.34 12.54
C ASN A 32 -8.59 8.93 11.07
N LEU A 33 -8.42 9.88 10.14
CA LEU A 33 -8.44 9.59 8.72
C LEU A 33 -7.27 8.66 8.34
N ALA A 34 -6.05 8.98 8.76
CA ALA A 34 -4.87 8.15 8.51
C ALA A 34 -5.02 6.74 9.13
N LYS A 35 -5.57 6.66 10.35
CA LYS A 35 -5.89 5.38 11.02
C LYS A 35 -6.91 4.58 10.22
N SER A 36 -8.01 5.20 9.78
CA SER A 36 -9.02 4.54 8.95
C SER A 36 -8.46 4.08 7.61
N TYR A 37 -7.57 4.85 6.97
CA TYR A 37 -6.90 4.40 5.74
C TYR A 37 -5.98 3.23 6.00
N LYS A 38 -5.24 3.21 7.11
CA LYS A 38 -4.39 2.07 7.49
C LYS A 38 -5.20 0.81 7.80
N GLU A 39 -6.36 0.96 8.43
CA GLU A 39 -7.26 -0.16 8.73
C GLU A 39 -8.00 -0.68 7.49
N LYS A 40 -8.40 0.20 6.57
CA LYS A 40 -9.11 -0.19 5.34
C LYS A 40 -8.19 -0.68 4.23
N ASN A 41 -6.99 -0.12 4.14
CA ASN A 41 -5.97 -0.55 3.20
C ASN A 41 -4.96 -1.41 3.97
N ASP A 42 -5.40 -2.59 4.44
CA ASP A 42 -4.46 -3.58 4.93
C ASP A 42 -3.61 -4.06 3.75
N LEU A 43 -2.52 -3.33 3.50
CA LEU A 43 -1.56 -3.63 2.44
C LEU A 43 -0.95 -5.02 2.65
N ALA A 44 -0.96 -5.55 3.87
CA ALA A 44 -0.49 -6.90 4.13
C ALA A 44 -1.40 -7.94 3.48
N GLU A 45 -2.73 -7.73 3.46
CA GLU A 45 -3.64 -8.62 2.75
C GLU A 45 -3.43 -8.56 1.23
N LEU A 46 -3.23 -7.36 0.69
CA LEU A 46 -2.89 -7.18 -0.74
C LEU A 46 -1.56 -7.83 -1.10
N ASP A 47 -0.55 -7.72 -0.25
CA ASP A 47 0.74 -8.38 -0.44
C ASP A 47 0.58 -9.91 -0.41
N VAL A 48 -0.18 -10.44 0.55
CA VAL A 48 -0.48 -11.89 0.63
C VAL A 48 -1.22 -12.37 -0.62
N LEU A 49 -2.22 -11.63 -1.08
CA LEU A 49 -2.95 -11.96 -2.31
C LEU A 49 -2.04 -11.87 -3.54
N THR A 50 -1.17 -10.86 -3.60
CA THR A 50 -0.20 -10.69 -4.69
C THR A 50 0.77 -11.86 -4.74
N GLU A 51 1.28 -12.32 -3.59
CA GLU A 51 2.13 -13.51 -3.52
C GLU A 51 1.39 -14.77 -3.99
N LYS A 52 0.15 -15.00 -3.53
CA LYS A 52 -0.65 -16.16 -3.94
C LYS A 52 -0.87 -16.21 -5.45
N TRP A 53 -1.31 -15.10 -6.03
CA TRP A 53 -1.51 -15.01 -7.47
C TRP A 53 -0.20 -15.17 -8.24
N ARG A 54 0.89 -14.60 -7.72
CA ARG A 54 2.22 -14.78 -8.31
C ARG A 54 2.61 -16.25 -8.33
N SER A 55 2.56 -16.95 -7.20
CA SER A 55 2.93 -18.37 -7.12
C SER A 55 2.07 -19.23 -8.05
N ALA A 56 0.75 -18.96 -8.11
CA ALA A 56 -0.14 -19.67 -9.03
C ALA A 56 0.24 -19.43 -10.50
N CYS A 57 0.61 -18.21 -10.87
CA CYS A 57 1.11 -17.92 -12.22
C CYS A 57 2.42 -18.65 -12.52
N GLN A 58 3.40 -18.58 -11.61
CA GLN A 58 4.70 -19.27 -11.77
C GLN A 58 4.50 -20.78 -11.96
N GLU A 59 3.62 -21.39 -11.16
CA GLU A 59 3.29 -22.81 -11.26
C GLU A 59 2.61 -23.15 -12.58
N ALA A 60 1.61 -22.36 -13.01
CA ALA A 60 0.95 -22.56 -14.29
C ALA A 60 1.91 -22.47 -15.49
N ILE A 61 2.88 -21.54 -15.44
CA ILE A 61 3.91 -21.41 -16.49
C ILE A 61 4.78 -22.68 -16.54
N ARG A 62 5.22 -23.19 -15.38
CA ARG A 62 6.00 -24.44 -15.30
C ARG A 62 5.21 -25.64 -15.83
N GLN A 63 3.96 -25.78 -15.40
CA GLN A 63 3.10 -26.87 -15.87
C GLN A 63 2.88 -26.81 -17.38
N LEU A 64 2.67 -25.61 -17.94
CA LEU A 64 2.52 -25.47 -19.39
C LEU A 64 3.81 -25.80 -20.13
N TYR A 65 4.97 -25.38 -19.60
CA TYR A 65 6.27 -25.71 -20.15
C TYR A 65 6.54 -27.22 -20.21
N ASP A 66 6.13 -27.94 -19.17
CA ASP A 66 6.29 -29.40 -19.10
C ASP A 66 5.50 -30.12 -20.19
N ILE A 67 4.27 -29.65 -20.50
CA ILE A 67 3.34 -30.27 -21.45
C ILE A 67 3.69 -29.95 -22.93
N LEU A 68 4.50 -28.92 -23.19
CA LEU A 68 4.81 -28.53 -24.58
C LEU A 68 5.50 -29.65 -25.38
N PRO A 69 5.18 -29.81 -26.68
CA PRO A 69 5.91 -30.72 -27.56
C PRO A 69 7.26 -30.13 -27.99
N GLU A 70 8.23 -30.99 -28.30
CA GLU A 70 9.52 -30.59 -28.86
C GLU A 70 9.38 -30.06 -30.30
N PRO A 71 10.12 -29.01 -30.72
CA PRO A 71 11.12 -28.28 -29.95
C PRO A 71 10.50 -27.26 -28.99
N LYS A 72 10.94 -27.28 -27.72
CA LYS A 72 10.44 -26.38 -26.69
C LYS A 72 11.14 -25.01 -26.78
N PRO A 73 10.42 -23.88 -26.84
CA PRO A 73 11.01 -22.56 -26.66
C PRO A 73 11.56 -22.43 -25.23
N THR A 74 12.41 -21.44 -24.95
CA THR A 74 12.82 -21.12 -23.58
C THR A 74 11.65 -20.55 -22.77
N ILE A 75 11.69 -20.69 -21.44
CA ILE A 75 10.66 -20.08 -20.56
C ILE A 75 10.64 -18.56 -20.76
N THR A 76 11.82 -17.95 -20.98
CA THR A 76 11.99 -16.53 -21.28
C THR A 76 11.22 -16.12 -22.55
N GLU A 77 11.36 -16.87 -23.64
CA GLU A 77 10.65 -16.60 -24.89
C GLU A 77 9.13 -16.75 -24.73
N MET A 78 8.66 -17.71 -23.94
CA MET A 78 7.23 -17.86 -23.65
C MET A 78 6.67 -16.67 -22.89
N ILE A 79 7.35 -16.24 -21.83
CA ILE A 79 6.96 -15.07 -21.02
C ILE A 79 6.95 -13.80 -21.88
N ASP A 80 8.00 -13.59 -22.69
CA ASP A 80 8.12 -12.44 -23.60
C ASP A 80 7.04 -12.47 -24.72
N SER A 81 6.58 -13.66 -25.13
CA SER A 81 5.49 -13.85 -26.09
C SER A 81 4.13 -13.46 -25.50
N TRP A 82 3.89 -13.82 -24.24
CA TRP A 82 2.65 -13.49 -23.51
C TRP A 82 2.64 -12.07 -22.96
N LYS A 83 3.74 -11.31 -23.15
CA LYS A 83 3.92 -9.94 -22.64
C LYS A 83 3.75 -9.85 -21.13
N ILE A 84 4.12 -10.91 -20.42
CA ILE A 84 4.11 -10.92 -18.96
C ILE A 84 5.35 -10.18 -18.46
N SER A 85 5.17 -9.26 -17.51
CA SER A 85 6.29 -8.55 -16.91
C SER A 85 7.12 -9.48 -16.04
N HIS A 86 8.40 -9.60 -16.36
CA HIS A 86 9.38 -10.41 -15.61
C HIS A 86 9.45 -10.01 -14.14
N LYS A 87 9.33 -8.71 -13.86
CA LYS A 87 9.31 -8.18 -12.49
C LYS A 87 8.03 -8.57 -11.73
N MET A 88 6.90 -8.72 -12.42
CA MET A 88 5.63 -9.06 -11.80
C MET A 88 5.63 -10.50 -11.27
N ILE A 89 6.24 -11.42 -12.02
CA ILE A 89 6.35 -12.84 -11.69
C ILE A 89 7.68 -13.20 -11.01
N ARG A 90 8.51 -12.22 -10.63
CA ARG A 90 9.87 -12.41 -10.08
C ARG A 90 10.66 -13.46 -10.85
N TYR A 91 10.74 -13.27 -12.17
CA TYR A 91 11.47 -14.17 -13.05
C TYR A 91 12.81 -13.56 -13.44
N ASP A 92 13.87 -14.35 -13.25
CA ASP A 92 15.22 -14.04 -13.68
C ASP A 92 15.45 -14.57 -15.11
N LYS A 93 15.83 -13.67 -16.03
CA LYS A 93 16.11 -14.03 -17.43
C LYS A 93 17.44 -14.76 -17.59
N GLU A 94 18.41 -14.50 -16.71
CA GLU A 94 19.76 -15.05 -16.80
C GLU A 94 19.80 -16.47 -16.22
N GLU A 95 19.10 -16.69 -15.11
CA GLU A 95 19.02 -17.98 -14.41
C GLU A 95 17.84 -18.86 -14.86
N GLU A 96 17.00 -18.37 -15.79
CA GLU A 96 15.75 -18.99 -16.25
C GLU A 96 14.86 -19.53 -15.12
N SER A 97 14.80 -18.80 -14.00
CA SER A 97 14.17 -19.27 -12.76
C SER A 97 13.32 -18.20 -12.06
N PHE A 98 12.41 -18.67 -11.22
CA PHE A 98 11.52 -17.83 -10.41
C PHE A 98 12.08 -17.71 -8.98
N TYR A 99 12.06 -16.49 -8.41
CA TYR A 99 12.46 -16.19 -7.03
C TYR A 99 11.37 -15.47 -6.23
#